data_AF-U6L9L5-F1
#
_entry.id   AF-U6L9L5-F1
#
_cell.length_a   1.000
_cell.length_b   1.000
_cell.length_c   1.000
_cell.angle_alpha   90.00
_cell.angle_beta   90.00
_cell.angle_gamma   90.00
#
_symmetry.space_group_name_H-M   'P 1'
#
loop_
_entity.id
_entity.type
_entity.pdbx_description
1 polymer ?
#
loop_
_entity_poly.entity_id
_entity_poly.type
_entity_poly.pdbx_seq_one_letter_code
_entity_poly.pdbx_strand_id
1 'polypeptide(L)'
;MGLECRVSAEDGSIECLDFRRASSGPLAAAAAGGAAAAAAAARLWRIAAHSGAATALQQQQQLPGLLVSCGLDEVARVWDLRGSQAAAAKGPPLLHEKDLKVGPLFSCRASEEKGVFGFGGSQVVIWDLGDTEHIAKAFNL
;
A
#
# COMPACT_ATOMS: atom_id res chain seq x y z
N MET A 1 -18.08 2.43 -6.55
CA MET A 1 -16.78 2.40 -5.84
C MET A 1 -16.80 1.24 -4.85
N GLY A 2 -15.70 0.49 -4.74
CA GLY A 2 -15.56 -0.53 -3.69
C GLY A 2 -15.38 0.13 -2.32
N LEU A 3 -15.99 -0.45 -1.29
CA LEU A 3 -15.92 0.05 0.09
C LEU A 3 -14.71 -0.60 0.77
N GLU A 4 -13.52 -0.18 0.34
CA GLU A 4 -12.24 -0.77 0.72
C GLU A 4 -11.41 0.16 1.61
N CYS A 5 -10.70 -0.42 2.57
CA CYS A 5 -9.64 0.23 3.33
C CYS A 5 -8.33 -0.52 3.07
N ARG A 6 -7.22 0.21 2.90
CA ARG A 6 -5.88 -0.38 2.76
C ARG A 6 -4.98 0.12 3.87
N VAL A 7 -4.25 -0.80 4.49
CA VAL A 7 -3.43 -0.56 5.67
C VAL A 7 -2.05 -1.21 5.51
N SER A 8 -1.02 -0.57 6.05
CA SER A 8 0.33 -1.12 6.19
C SER A 8 0.57 -1.53 7.65
N ALA A 9 1.48 -2.47 7.87
CA ALA A 9 1.73 -3.05 9.19
C ALA A 9 3.22 -3.20 9.55
N GLU A 10 3.48 -3.34 10.85
CA GLU A 10 4.81 -3.51 11.45
C GLU A 10 5.58 -4.73 10.91
N ASP A 11 4.87 -5.78 10.51
CA ASP A 11 5.42 -7.00 9.93
C ASP A 11 5.78 -6.88 8.43
N GLY A 12 5.83 -5.66 7.91
CA GLY A 12 6.16 -5.38 6.50
C GLY A 12 5.03 -5.69 5.52
N SER A 13 3.85 -6.10 6.00
CA SER A 13 2.73 -6.40 5.13
C SER A 13 1.88 -5.19 4.75
N ILE A 14 1.16 -5.34 3.64
CA ILE A 14 0.06 -4.46 3.26
C ILE A 14 -1.20 -5.31 3.08
N GLU A 15 -2.32 -4.82 3.58
CA GLU A 15 -3.61 -5.49 3.54
C GLU A 15 -4.67 -4.59 2.91
N CYS A 16 -5.65 -5.22 2.25
CA CYS A 16 -6.89 -4.58 1.85
C CYS A 16 -8.07 -5.28 2.54
N LEU A 17 -9.00 -4.51 3.07
CA LEU A 17 -10.17 -4.99 3.81
C LEU A 17 -11.45 -4.35 3.26
N ASP A 18 -12.53 -5.12 3.18
CA ASP A 18 -13.88 -4.57 3.00
C ASP A 18 -14.34 -4.02 4.35
N PHE A 19 -14.45 -2.71 4.49
CA PHE A 19 -14.73 -2.10 5.79
C PHE A 19 -16.16 -2.36 6.29
N ARG A 20 -17.06 -2.90 5.45
CA ARG A 20 -18.38 -3.38 5.91
C ARG A 20 -18.28 -4.73 6.62
N ARG A 21 -17.24 -5.51 6.30
CA ARG A 21 -16.93 -6.80 6.92
C ARG A 21 -15.99 -6.63 8.11
N ALA A 22 -15.25 -5.52 8.17
CA ALA A 22 -14.41 -5.16 9.31
C ALA A 22 -15.26 -4.71 10.51
N SER A 23 -15.24 -5.51 11.58
CA SER A 23 -15.89 -5.16 12.86
C SER A 23 -15.19 -3.99 13.56
N SER A 24 -15.96 -3.11 14.20
CA SER A 24 -15.46 -1.88 14.85
C SER A 24 -14.71 -2.13 16.17
N GLY A 25 -13.41 -2.43 16.07
CA GLY A 25 -12.45 -2.24 17.17
C GLY A 25 -12.54 -3.20 18.38
N PRO A 26 -11.70 -2.99 19.42
CA PRO A 26 -11.39 -4.03 20.41
C PRO A 26 -12.50 -4.38 21.40
N LEU A 27 -13.58 -3.59 21.48
CA LEU A 27 -14.64 -3.79 22.48
C LEU A 27 -15.51 -5.03 22.23
N ALA A 28 -15.45 -5.63 21.03
CA ALA A 28 -16.04 -6.94 20.75
C ALA A 28 -15.01 -8.11 20.82
N ALA A 29 -13.72 -7.80 21.01
CA ALA A 29 -12.63 -8.78 20.94
C ALA A 29 -12.23 -9.39 22.30
N ALA A 30 -12.79 -8.90 23.41
CA ALA A 30 -12.47 -9.36 24.76
C ALA A 30 -12.97 -10.80 25.08
N ALA A 31 -13.74 -11.42 24.18
CA ALA A 31 -14.17 -12.82 24.29
C ALA A 31 -13.44 -13.71 23.27
N ALA A 32 -12.46 -14.48 23.77
CA ALA A 32 -11.90 -15.70 23.18
C ALA A 32 -11.54 -15.69 21.67
N GLY A 33 -10.29 -15.39 21.33
CA GLY A 33 -9.61 -15.81 20.09
C GLY A 33 -10.17 -15.28 18.74
N GLY A 34 -11.31 -14.61 18.73
CA GLY A 34 -12.05 -14.27 17.50
C GLY A 34 -11.52 -13.06 16.71
N ALA A 35 -10.71 -12.19 17.32
CA ALA A 35 -10.28 -10.93 16.68
C ALA A 35 -9.47 -11.16 15.38
N ALA A 36 -8.54 -12.11 15.40
CA ALA A 36 -7.75 -12.47 14.23
C ALA A 36 -8.61 -13.14 13.13
N ALA A 37 -9.60 -13.95 13.52
CA ALA A 37 -10.52 -14.59 12.59
C ALA A 37 -11.49 -13.58 11.94
N ALA A 38 -12.00 -12.60 12.70
CA ALA A 38 -12.83 -11.51 12.20
C ALA A 38 -12.04 -10.59 11.26
N ALA A 39 -10.80 -10.24 11.61
CA ALA A 39 -9.91 -9.48 10.73
C ALA A 39 -9.61 -10.23 9.43
N ALA A 40 -9.33 -11.54 9.50
CA ALA A 40 -9.17 -12.38 8.32
C ALA A 40 -10.46 -12.49 7.48
N ALA A 41 -11.63 -12.50 8.11
CA ALA A 41 -12.93 -12.54 7.43
C ALA A 41 -13.31 -11.21 6.73
N ALA A 42 -12.68 -10.09 7.10
CA ALA A 42 -12.84 -8.79 6.41
C ALA A 42 -11.84 -8.58 5.26
N ARG A 43 -10.76 -9.36 5.25
CA ARG A 43 -9.61 -9.18 4.35
C ARG A 43 -9.90 -9.64 2.93
N LEU A 44 -9.56 -8.80 1.97
CA LEU A 44 -9.65 -9.04 0.52
C LEU A 44 -8.31 -9.53 -0.06
N TRP A 45 -7.19 -9.08 0.51
CA TRP A 45 -5.86 -9.63 0.27
C TRP A 45 -4.87 -9.16 1.33
N ARG A 46 -3.73 -9.86 1.42
CA ARG A 46 -2.51 -9.45 2.11
C ARG A 46 -1.32 -9.79 1.23
N ILE A 47 -0.30 -8.94 1.26
CA ILE A 47 1.00 -9.16 0.64
C ILE A 47 2.10 -8.90 1.68
N ALA A 48 3.19 -9.67 1.64
CA ALA A 48 4.43 -9.30 2.30
C ALA A 48 5.13 -8.29 1.38
N ALA A 49 5.05 -7.01 1.73
CA ALA A 49 5.39 -5.91 0.84
C ALA A 49 6.79 -5.34 1.10
N HIS A 50 7.29 -5.42 2.33
CA HIS A 50 8.56 -4.90 2.80
C HIS A 50 9.25 -5.94 3.70
N SER A 51 10.59 -5.93 3.77
CA SER A 51 11.35 -6.84 4.65
C SER A 51 11.50 -6.31 6.10
N GLY A 52 11.22 -5.02 6.30
CA GLY A 52 10.94 -4.39 7.59
C GLY A 52 9.55 -3.75 7.59
N ALA A 53 9.18 -3.04 8.65
CA ALA A 53 7.84 -2.45 8.78
C ALA A 53 7.44 -1.59 7.58
N ALA A 54 6.21 -1.79 7.08
CA ALA A 54 5.61 -0.95 6.06
C ALA A 54 5.00 0.27 6.75
N THR A 55 5.60 1.44 6.54
CA THR A 55 5.35 2.65 7.35
C THR A 55 4.27 3.54 6.76
N ALA A 56 4.15 3.57 5.43
CA ALA A 56 3.10 4.30 4.75
C ALA A 56 2.70 3.64 3.42
N LEU A 57 1.45 3.89 3.02
CA LEU A 57 0.93 3.63 1.69
C LEU A 57 0.10 4.82 1.23
N GLN A 58 0.06 5.06 -0.08
CA GLN A 58 -0.67 6.16 -0.68
C GLN A 58 -1.14 5.78 -2.08
N GLN A 59 -2.42 6.03 -2.37
CA GLN A 59 -2.96 6.06 -3.73
C GLN A 59 -3.23 7.52 -4.09
N GLN A 60 -3.05 7.86 -5.37
CA GLN A 60 -3.40 9.18 -5.93
C GLN A 60 -4.74 9.10 -6.67
N GLN A 61 -5.59 10.13 -6.53
CA GLN A 61 -6.93 10.12 -7.14
C GLN A 61 -6.92 10.12 -8.67
N GLN A 62 -5.97 10.86 -9.28
CA GLN A 62 -5.76 10.93 -10.74
C GLN A 62 -5.19 9.64 -11.35
N LEU A 63 -4.82 8.66 -10.50
CA LEU A 63 -4.23 7.38 -10.87
C LEU A 63 -5.00 6.21 -10.23
N PRO A 64 -6.29 6.01 -10.60
CA PRO A 64 -7.05 4.88 -10.13
C PRO A 64 -6.39 3.58 -10.62
N GLY A 65 -5.96 2.75 -9.66
CA GLY A 65 -5.23 1.51 -9.95
C GLY A 65 -3.76 1.52 -9.54
N LEU A 66 -3.16 2.69 -9.25
CA LEU A 66 -1.79 2.76 -8.74
C LEU A 66 -1.78 2.85 -7.21
N LEU A 67 -0.99 2.00 -6.56
CA LEU A 67 -0.67 2.14 -5.14
C LEU A 67 0.84 2.29 -4.96
N VAL A 68 1.25 3.23 -4.11
CA VAL A 68 2.62 3.39 -3.64
C VAL A 68 2.71 2.95 -2.18
N SER A 69 3.81 2.31 -1.79
CA SER A 69 4.16 2.05 -0.40
C SER A 69 5.63 2.33 -0.11
N CYS A 70 5.97 2.52 1.16
CA CYS A 70 7.34 2.60 1.65
C CYS A 70 7.48 1.95 3.04
N GLY A 71 8.72 1.65 3.44
CA GLY A 71 9.00 0.98 4.70
C GLY A 71 10.40 1.22 5.25
N LEU A 72 10.67 0.54 6.37
CA LEU A 72 11.98 0.57 7.04
C LEU A 72 13.07 -0.21 6.31
N ASP A 73 12.73 -0.89 5.21
CA ASP A 73 13.67 -1.53 4.29
C ASP A 73 14.25 -0.56 3.23
N GLU A 74 14.05 0.75 3.41
CA GLU A 74 14.58 1.85 2.57
C GLU A 74 13.99 1.92 1.15
N VAL A 75 13.08 0.99 0.80
CA VAL A 75 12.52 0.83 -0.53
C VAL A 75 11.12 1.45 -0.63
N ALA A 76 10.89 2.19 -1.71
CA ALA A 76 9.56 2.56 -2.17
C ALA A 76 9.08 1.58 -3.26
N ARG A 77 7.81 1.17 -3.22
CA ARG A 77 7.23 0.18 -4.14
C ARG A 77 5.97 0.69 -4.82
N VAL A 78 5.79 0.32 -6.09
CA VAL A 78 4.64 0.66 -6.92
C VAL A 78 3.91 -0.61 -7.32
N TRP A 79 2.61 -0.67 -7.04
CA TRP A 79 1.76 -1.85 -7.19
C TRP A 79 0.61 -1.58 -8.15
N ASP A 80 0.22 -2.61 -8.92
CA ASP A 80 -0.95 -2.56 -9.79
C ASP A 80 -2.19 -3.10 -9.08
N LEU A 81 -3.14 -2.24 -8.75
CA LEU A 81 -4.45 -2.64 -8.21
C LEU A 81 -5.45 -3.04 -9.31
N ARG A 82 -5.13 -2.87 -10.59
CA ARG A 82 -6.04 -3.24 -11.68
C ARG A 82 -6.23 -4.76 -11.68
N GLY A 83 -7.48 -5.20 -11.58
CA GLY A 83 -7.82 -6.62 -11.49
C GLY A 83 -7.60 -7.28 -10.12
N SER A 84 -7.03 -6.59 -9.11
CA SER A 84 -6.81 -7.17 -7.77
C SER A 84 -8.11 -7.61 -7.08
N GLN A 85 -9.25 -7.02 -7.47
CA GLN A 85 -10.61 -7.39 -7.07
C GLN A 85 -11.01 -8.81 -7.49
N ALA A 86 -10.57 -9.27 -8.67
CA ALA A 86 -10.97 -10.56 -9.22
C ALA A 86 -10.17 -11.74 -8.65
N ALA A 87 -8.97 -11.45 -8.13
CA ALA A 87 -8.06 -12.43 -7.55
C ALA A 87 -7.89 -12.19 -6.04
N ALA A 88 -9.00 -12.22 -5.29
CA ALA A 88 -9.16 -11.92 -3.85
C ALA A 88 -8.43 -12.87 -2.87
N ALA A 89 -7.26 -13.38 -3.27
CA ALA A 89 -6.32 -14.14 -2.47
C ALA A 89 -4.85 -13.84 -2.83
N LYS A 90 -4.55 -13.36 -4.05
CA LYS A 90 -3.16 -13.19 -4.53
C LYS A 90 -2.57 -11.80 -4.29
N GLY A 91 -3.41 -10.80 -4.03
CA GLY A 91 -2.99 -9.41 -3.89
C GLY A 91 -2.56 -8.75 -5.21
N PRO A 92 -2.23 -7.44 -5.19
CA PRO A 92 -1.77 -6.73 -6.37
C PRO A 92 -0.33 -7.12 -6.73
N PRO A 93 0.01 -7.30 -8.03
CA PRO A 93 1.40 -7.50 -8.42
C PRO A 93 2.25 -6.24 -8.21
N LEU A 94 3.52 -6.46 -7.86
CA LEU A 94 4.56 -5.44 -7.87
C LEU A 94 4.89 -5.05 -9.30
N LEU A 95 4.92 -3.75 -9.62
CA LEU A 95 5.37 -3.22 -10.90
C LEU A 95 6.82 -2.75 -10.84
N HIS A 96 7.18 -2.05 -9.77
CA HIS A 96 8.50 -1.47 -9.59
C HIS A 96 8.85 -1.33 -8.12
N GLU A 97 10.14 -1.43 -7.80
CA GLU A 97 10.68 -1.07 -6.50
C GLU A 97 11.95 -0.23 -6.67
N LYS A 98 12.13 0.75 -5.80
CA LYS A 98 13.23 1.71 -5.86
C LYS A 98 13.70 2.05 -4.46
N ASP A 99 14.97 1.76 -4.19
CA ASP A 99 15.70 2.31 -3.05
C ASP A 99 15.92 3.82 -3.29
N LEU A 100 15.40 4.66 -2.39
CA LEU A 100 15.46 6.12 -2.51
C LEU A 100 16.76 6.73 -1.97
N LYS A 101 17.68 5.92 -1.46
CA LYS A 101 19.01 6.32 -0.95
C LYS A 101 18.97 7.36 0.18
N VAL A 102 17.89 7.34 0.95
CA VAL A 102 17.69 8.22 2.13
C VAL A 102 17.35 7.43 3.40
N GLY A 103 17.74 6.16 3.47
CA GLY A 103 17.53 5.32 4.65
C GLY A 103 16.06 4.90 4.83
N PRO A 104 15.69 4.46 6.05
CA PRO A 104 14.33 4.05 6.38
C PRO A 104 13.31 5.14 6.06
N LEU A 105 12.22 4.75 5.41
CA LEU A 105 11.14 5.66 4.99
C LEU A 105 10.01 5.62 6.02
N PHE A 106 9.49 6.78 6.41
CA PHE A 106 8.46 6.93 7.45
C PHE A 106 7.14 7.51 6.94
N SER A 107 7.15 8.13 5.76
CA SER A 107 5.94 8.73 5.16
C SER A 107 6.00 8.72 3.64
N CYS A 108 4.81 8.70 3.03
CA CYS A 108 4.58 8.82 1.59
C CYS A 108 3.36 9.72 1.37
N ARG A 109 3.46 10.67 0.43
CA ARG A 109 2.36 11.55 0.01
C ARG A 109 2.35 11.70 -1.51
N ALA A 110 1.16 11.74 -2.09
CA ALA A 110 0.96 12.03 -3.50
C ALA A 110 0.90 13.55 -3.71
N SER A 111 1.42 14.02 -4.84
CA SER A 111 1.16 15.35 -5.37
C SER A 111 -0.25 15.43 -6.00
N GLU A 112 -0.70 16.65 -6.27
CA GLU A 112 -1.79 16.90 -7.23
C GLU A 112 -1.33 16.55 -8.66
N GLU A 113 -0.03 16.73 -8.94
CA GLU A 113 0.60 16.37 -10.22
C GLU A 113 0.65 14.85 -10.43
N LYS A 114 0.39 14.42 -11.67
CA LYS A 114 0.12 13.01 -11.99
C LYS A 114 1.40 12.16 -11.91
N GLY A 115 1.49 11.29 -10.90
CA GLY A 115 2.61 10.36 -10.76
C GLY A 115 3.77 10.88 -9.92
N VAL A 116 3.65 12.05 -9.29
CA VAL A 116 4.69 12.62 -8.42
C VAL A 116 4.39 12.30 -6.96
N PHE A 117 5.36 11.70 -6.26
CA PHE A 117 5.23 11.30 -4.85
C PHE A 117 6.39 11.84 -4.01
N GLY A 118 6.08 12.34 -2.81
CA GLY A 118 7.04 12.76 -1.80
C GLY A 118 7.20 11.72 -0.69
N PHE A 119 8.43 11.46 -0.27
CA PHE A 119 8.80 10.51 0.76
C PHE A 119 9.69 11.15 1.81
N GLY A 120 9.48 10.79 3.08
CA GLY A 120 10.31 11.25 4.20
C GLY A 120 11.15 10.10 4.77
N GLY A 121 12.47 10.22 4.65
CA GLY A 121 13.46 9.38 5.35
C GLY A 121 14.45 10.27 6.13
N SER A 122 15.76 9.98 6.05
CA SER A 122 16.81 10.89 6.54
C SER A 122 16.84 12.24 5.82
N GLN A 123 16.29 12.30 4.61
CA GLN A 123 15.98 13.51 3.85
C GLN A 123 14.60 13.35 3.20
N VAL A 124 14.03 14.45 2.70
CA VAL A 124 12.81 14.43 1.88
C VAL A 124 13.20 14.22 0.42
N VAL A 125 12.57 13.24 -0.24
CA VAL A 125 12.80 12.92 -1.66
C VAL A 125 11.49 13.03 -2.42
N ILE A 126 11.54 13.65 -3.59
CA ILE A 126 10.48 13.56 -4.60
C ILE A 126 10.86 12.48 -5.61
N TRP A 127 9.92 11.61 -5.96
CA TRP A 127 10.06 10.65 -7.04
C TRP A 127 8.92 10.87 -8.03
N ASP A 128 9.30 11.24 -9.26
CA ASP A 128 8.42 11.18 -10.42
C ASP A 128 8.39 9.74 -10.99
N LEU A 129 7.21 9.16 -11.08
CA LEU A 129 7.00 7.84 -11.69
C LEU A 129 7.07 7.90 -13.23
N GLY A 130 6.92 9.07 -13.84
CA GLY A 130 7.05 9.32 -15.28
C GLY A 130 8.45 9.04 -15.82
N ASP A 131 9.49 9.29 -15.03
CA ASP A 131 10.88 8.92 -15.33
C ASP A 131 11.08 7.41 -15.54
N THR A 132 10.13 6.59 -15.09
CA THR A 132 10.21 5.12 -15.13
C THR A 132 9.33 4.58 -16.26
N GLU A 133 9.93 4.38 -17.44
CA GLU A 133 9.25 4.11 -18.71
C GLU A 133 8.10 3.08 -18.65
N HIS A 134 8.26 1.97 -17.93
CA HIS A 134 7.22 0.94 -17.82
C HIS A 134 6.05 1.34 -16.90
N ILE A 135 6.28 2.17 -15.88
CA ILE A 135 5.21 2.76 -15.06
C ILE A 135 4.48 3.83 -15.88
N ALA A 136 5.22 4.69 -16.58
CA ALA A 136 4.66 5.71 -17.46
C ALA A 136 3.76 5.09 -18.54
N LYS A 137 4.23 4.05 -19.24
CA LYS A 137 3.41 3.27 -20.19
C LYS A 137 2.21 2.59 -19.52
N ALA A 138 2.36 2.05 -18.32
CA ALA A 138 1.28 1.36 -17.62
C ALA A 138 0.14 2.30 -17.20
N PHE A 139 0.43 3.55 -16.87
CA PHE A 139 -0.54 4.52 -16.31
C PHE A 139 -0.77 5.78 -17.15
N ASN A 140 -0.16 5.84 -18.34
CA ASN A 140 -0.17 6.98 -19.25
C ASN A 140 0.26 8.27 -18.53
N LEU A 141 1.41 8.23 -17.85
CA LEU A 141 2.08 9.41 -17.30
C LEU A 141 2.74 10.18 -18.45
#